data_AF-A0A4S1CN46-F1
#
_entry.id   AF-A0A4S1CN46-F1
#
_cell.length_a   1.000
_cell.length_b   1.000
_cell.length_c   1.000
_cell.angle_alpha   90.00
_cell.angle_beta   90.00
_cell.angle_gamma   90.00
#
_symmetry.space_group_name_H-M   'P 1'
#
loop_
_entity.id
_entity.type
_entity.pdbx_description
1 polymer ?
#
loop_
_entity_poly.entity_id
_entity_poly.type
_entity_poly.pdbx_seq_one_letter_code
_entity_poly.pdbx_strand_id
1 'polypeptide(L)'
;MKLTDVLILGPEELRIVREEYPDCKVDRLSNSDTLIQQYRITLELEEENTYYNFLLENCMAMSSHNFYYRVKVDKIFSERIRKRKLV
;
A
#
# COMPACT_ATOMS: atom_id res chain seq x y z
N MET A 1 11.93 8.18 -6.80
CA MET A 1 12.41 7.05 -5.99
C MET A 1 11.54 5.87 -6.33
N LYS A 2 12.15 4.69 -6.51
CA LYS A 2 11.39 3.50 -6.85
C LYS A 2 10.94 2.77 -5.59
N LEU A 3 9.64 2.60 -5.43
CA LEU A 3 9.04 1.81 -4.35
C LEU A 3 8.36 0.57 -4.94
N THR A 4 8.59 -0.59 -4.33
CA THR A 4 7.91 -1.83 -4.68
C THR A 4 7.27 -2.40 -3.44
N ASP A 5 5.98 -2.70 -3.52
CA ASP A 5 5.19 -3.22 -2.42
C ASP A 5 4.29 -4.36 -2.88
N VAL A 6 3.85 -5.17 -1.93
CA VAL A 6 2.91 -6.25 -2.17
C VAL A 6 1.64 -5.97 -1.38
N LEU A 7 0.53 -5.81 -2.10
CA LEU A 7 -0.78 -5.52 -1.56
C LEU A 7 -1.72 -6.72 -1.75
N ILE A 8 -2.58 -6.99 -0.76
CA ILE A 8 -3.71 -7.92 -0.88
C ILE A 8 -4.98 -7.10 -1.10
N LEU A 9 -5.45 -7.02 -2.34
CA LEU A 9 -6.52 -6.11 -2.75
C LEU A 9 -7.71 -6.84 -3.37
N GLY A 10 -8.91 -6.31 -3.16
CA GLY A 10 -10.06 -6.60 -4.00
C GLY A 10 -10.07 -5.74 -5.27
N PRO A 11 -11.11 -5.90 -6.11
CA PRO A 11 -11.22 -5.15 -7.37
C PRO A 11 -11.33 -3.63 -7.17
N GLU A 12 -12.06 -3.19 -6.16
CA GLU A 12 -12.26 -1.76 -5.89
C GLU A 12 -10.98 -1.10 -5.38
N GLU A 13 -10.27 -1.74 -4.45
CA GLU A 13 -9.00 -1.19 -3.97
C GLU A 13 -7.95 -1.13 -5.09
N LEU A 14 -7.91 -2.13 -5.96
CA LEU A 14 -7.03 -2.09 -7.13
C LEU A 14 -7.38 -0.94 -8.07
N ARG A 15 -8.68 -0.66 -8.27
CA ARG A 15 -9.13 0.49 -9.07
C ARG A 15 -8.66 1.80 -8.46
N ILE A 16 -8.83 2.00 -7.15
CA ILE A 16 -8.36 3.19 -6.43
C ILE A 16 -6.85 3.39 -6.62
N VAL A 17 -6.04 2.34 -6.50
CA VAL A 17 -4.58 2.45 -6.71
C VAL A 17 -4.24 2.89 -8.15
N ARG A 18 -4.93 2.36 -9.15
CA ARG A 18 -4.70 2.71 -10.56
C ARG A 18 -5.18 4.12 -10.90
N GLU A 19 -6.20 4.61 -10.22
CA GLU A 19 -6.69 5.99 -10.38
C GLU A 19 -5.70 7.00 -9.78
N GLU A 20 -5.18 6.73 -8.58
CA GLU A 20 -4.21 7.62 -7.92
C GLU A 20 -2.82 7.57 -8.57
N TYR A 21 -2.38 6.37 -8.98
CA TYR A 21 -1.07 6.14 -9.57
C TYR A 21 -1.20 5.48 -10.96
N PRO A 22 -1.61 6.24 -11.99
CA PRO A 22 -1.90 5.69 -13.33
C PRO A 22 -0.67 5.06 -13.99
N ASP A 23 0.53 5.57 -13.69
CA ASP A 23 1.79 5.06 -14.24
C ASP A 23 2.39 3.89 -13.43
N CYS A 24 1.68 3.39 -12.42
CA CYS A 24 2.16 2.29 -11.62
C CYS A 24 2.22 0.98 -12.41
N LYS A 25 3.24 0.17 -12.14
CA LYS A 25 3.27 -1.21 -12.64
C LYS A 25 2.55 -2.11 -11.65
N VAL A 26 1.52 -2.81 -12.12
CA VAL A 26 0.77 -3.80 -11.32
C VAL A 26 0.95 -5.19 -11.91
N ASP A 27 1.59 -6.09 -11.15
CA ASP A 27 1.70 -7.50 -11.49
C ASP A 27 0.85 -8.33 -10.51
N ARG A 28 -0.07 -9.15 -11.02
CA ARG A 28 -0.82 -10.12 -10.19
C ARG A 28 0.09 -11.28 -9.80
N LEU A 29 0.14 -11.62 -8.51
CA LEU A 29 0.97 -12.70 -7.96
C LEU A 29 0.18 -13.96 -7.62
N SER A 30 -1.11 -13.83 -7.31
CA SER A 30 -1.97 -14.96 -6.94
C SER A 30 -2.59 -15.63 -8.17
N ASN A 31 -2.62 -16.96 -8.12
CA ASN A 31 -3.19 -17.83 -9.17
C ASN A 31 -4.62 -18.33 -8.85
N SER A 32 -5.24 -17.84 -7.77
CA SER A 32 -6.58 -18.24 -7.34
C SER A 32 -7.67 -17.45 -8.06
N ASP A 33 -8.90 -17.98 -8.17
CA ASP A 33 -10.06 -17.25 -8.71
C ASP A 33 -10.84 -16.45 -7.66
N THR A 34 -10.21 -16.15 -6.52
CA THR A 34 -10.83 -15.34 -5.46
C THR A 34 -10.98 -13.87 -5.87
N LEU A 35 -11.95 -13.14 -5.33
CA LEU A 35 -12.05 -11.70 -5.61
C LEU A 35 -10.88 -10.90 -5.03
N ILE A 36 -10.40 -11.31 -3.86
CA ILE A 36 -9.21 -10.77 -3.22
C ILE A 36 -7.99 -11.47 -3.81
N GLN A 37 -7.02 -10.68 -4.26
CA GLN A 37 -5.81 -11.13 -4.95
C GLN A 37 -4.58 -10.42 -4.38
N GLN A 38 -3.43 -11.05 -4.53
CA GLN A 38 -2.14 -10.45 -4.20
C GLN A 38 -1.55 -9.78 -5.44
N TYR A 39 -1.18 -8.52 -5.30
CA TYR A 39 -0.56 -7.72 -6.36
C TYR A 39 0.79 -7.20 -5.91
N ARG A 40 1.77 -7.26 -6.79
CA ARG A 40 3.00 -6.47 -6.68
C ARG A 40 2.76 -5.15 -7.39
N ILE A 41 2.96 -4.06 -6.66
CA ILE A 41 2.82 -2.70 -7.18
C ILE A 41 4.19 -2.04 -7.15
N THR A 42 4.61 -1.49 -8.28
CA THR A 42 5.84 -0.72 -8.41
C THR A 42 5.53 0.70 -8.82
N LEU A 43 6.05 1.65 -8.06
CA LEU A 43 5.76 3.08 -8.18
C LEU A 43 7.07 3.86 -8.28
N GLU A 44 7.06 4.93 -9.06
CA GLU A 44 8.07 5.99 -8.98
C GLU A 44 7.45 7.17 -8.22
N LEU A 45 7.99 7.49 -7.04
CA LEU A 45 7.45 8.50 -6.13
C LEU A 45 8.52 9.54 -5.79
N GLU A 46 8.13 10.77 -5.52
CA GLU A 46 9.03 11.77 -4.96
C GLU A 46 9.34 11.49 -3.49
N GLU A 47 8.33 11.07 -2.72
CA GLU A 47 8.43 10.78 -1.30
C GLU A 47 7.63 9.50 -0.93
N GLU A 48 8.25 8.54 -0.24
CA GLU A 48 7.59 7.30 0.18
C GLU A 48 6.43 7.54 1.18
N ASN A 49 6.47 8.62 1.96
CA ASN A 49 5.42 8.93 2.93
C ASN A 49 4.08 9.24 2.27
N THR A 50 4.04 9.78 1.05
CA THR A 50 2.77 10.07 0.36
C THR A 50 2.01 8.78 0.08
N TYR A 51 2.70 7.74 -0.37
CA TYR A 51 2.11 6.42 -0.59
C TYR A 51 1.51 5.81 0.67
N TYR A 52 2.21 5.88 1.82
CA TYR A 52 1.65 5.35 3.06
C TYR A 52 0.48 6.15 3.62
N ASN A 53 0.42 7.46 3.34
CA ASN A 53 -0.74 8.28 3.69
C ASN A 53 -1.94 7.86 2.85
N PHE A 54 -1.74 7.75 1.54
CA PHE A 54 -2.74 7.25 0.60
C PHE A 54 -3.31 5.89 1.05
N LEU A 55 -2.44 4.94 1.43
CA LEU A 55 -2.89 3.64 1.92
C LEU A 55 -3.71 3.74 3.21
N LEU A 56 -3.39 4.68 4.10
CA LEU A 56 -4.15 4.89 5.33
C LEU A 56 -5.51 5.53 5.07
N GLU A 57 -5.55 6.57 4.25
CA GLU A 57 -6.76 7.32 3.87
C GLU A 57 -7.79 6.42 3.17
N ASN A 58 -7.31 5.45 2.38
CA ASN A 58 -8.16 4.50 1.67
C ASN A 58 -8.37 3.17 2.43
N CYS A 59 -8.04 3.09 3.72
CA CYS A 59 -8.18 1.88 4.53
C CYS A 59 -7.41 0.63 4.01
N MET A 60 -6.39 0.82 3.18
CA MET A 60 -5.58 -0.25 2.57
C MET A 60 -4.28 -0.55 3.32
N ALA A 61 -3.87 0.26 4.30
CA ALA A 61 -2.54 0.18 4.91
C ALA A 61 -2.15 -1.20 5.46
N MET A 62 -3.10 -2.00 5.96
CA MET A 62 -2.81 -3.34 6.50
C MET A 62 -2.72 -4.42 5.42
N SER A 63 -3.14 -4.14 4.18
CA SER A 63 -2.93 -5.05 3.06
C SER A 63 -1.50 -4.96 2.51
N SER A 64 -0.78 -3.89 2.85
CA SER A 64 0.60 -3.64 2.44
C SER A 64 1.60 -4.41 3.30
N HIS A 65 2.43 -5.21 2.62
CA HIS A 65 3.54 -5.89 3.26
C HIS A 65 4.56 -4.89 3.84
N ASN A 66 4.95 -3.88 3.06
CA ASN A 66 5.93 -2.90 3.52
C ASN A 66 5.40 -2.08 4.70
N PHE A 67 4.17 -1.59 4.62
CA PHE A 67 3.56 -0.81 5.70
C PHE A 67 3.50 -1.64 6.99
N TYR A 68 2.99 -2.87 6.89
CA TYR A 68 2.90 -3.77 8.03
C TYR A 68 4.27 -4.08 8.65
N TYR A 69 5.25 -4.35 7.81
CA TYR A 69 6.63 -4.60 8.25
C TYR A 69 7.19 -3.37 8.97
N ARG A 70 7.09 -2.18 8.37
CA ARG A 70 7.57 -0.92 8.96
C ARG A 70 6.89 -0.60 10.29
N VAL A 71 5.58 -0.80 10.42
CA VAL A 71 4.88 -0.63 11.72
C VAL A 71 5.47 -1.51 12.82
N LYS A 72 5.94 -2.72 12.47
CA LYS A 72 6.53 -3.66 13.43
C LYS A 72 7.96 -3.33 13.82
N VAL A 73 8.80 -2.93 12.85
CA VAL A 73 10.26 -2.83 13.07
C VAL A 73 10.76 -1.40 13.23
N ASP A 74 10.06 -0.40 12.69
CA ASP A 74 10.44 1.00 12.73
C ASP A 74 9.59 1.75 13.77
N LYS A 75 10.18 1.97 14.94
CA LYS A 75 9.51 2.62 16.08
C LYS A 75 9.07 4.05 15.74
N ILE A 76 9.89 4.81 15.01
CA ILE A 76 9.59 6.20 14.63
C ILE A 76 8.40 6.23 13.67
N PHE A 77 8.41 5.34 12.67
CA PHE A 77 7.28 5.18 11.76
C PHE A 77 6.00 4.80 12.50
N SER A 78 6.07 3.79 13.37
CA SER A 78 4.94 3.31 14.17
C SER A 78 4.33 4.40 15.06
N GLU A 79 5.17 5.17 15.75
CA GLU A 79 4.73 6.32 16.57
C GLU A 79 4.06 7.41 15.73
N ARG A 80 4.64 7.73 14.56
CA ARG A 80 4.06 8.71 13.63
C ARG A 80 2.68 8.27 13.13
N ILE A 81 2.51 7.00 12.77
CA ILE A 81 1.21 6.46 12.35
C ILE A 81 0.20 6.47 13.50
N ARG A 82 0.61 6.08 14.72
CA ARG A 82 -0.28 6.11 15.91
C ARG A 82 -0.80 7.50 16.20
N LYS A 83 0.04 8.54 16.09
CA LYS A 83 -0.37 9.95 16.30
C LYS A 83 -1.45 10.41 15.31
N ARG A 84 -1.48 9.86 14.09
CA ARG A 84 -2.49 10.20 13.09
C ARG A 84 -3.85 9.51 13.29
N LYS A 85 -3.90 8.36 13.97
CA LYS A 85 -5.16 7.67 14.30
C LYS A 85 -5.91 8.27 15.50
N LEU A 86 -5.34 9.26 16.17
CA LEU A 86 -5.91 9.91 17.37
C LEU A 86 -6.53 11.29 17.07
N VAL A 87 -6.75 11.62 15.79
CA VAL A 87 -7.48 12.81 15.33
C VAL A 87 -8.67 12.33 14.51
#